data_AF-A0A8X7WB09-F1
#
_entry.id   AF-A0A8X7WB09-F1
#
_cell.length_a   1.000
_cell.length_b   1.000
_cell.length_c   1.000
_cell.angle_alpha   90.00
_cell.angle_beta   90.00
_cell.angle_gamma   90.00
#
_symmetry.space_group_name_H-M   'P 1'
#
loop_
_entity.id
_entity.type
_entity.pdbx_description
1 polymer ?
#
loop_
_entity_poly.entity_id
_entity_poly.type
_entity_poly.pdbx_seq_one_letter_code
_entity_poly.pdbx_strand_id
1 'polypeptide(L)'
;MNVFGSDKTGTLTLNKLCVYKSLIEVFPRNIDSGAVVLIAARASKFENQDAIDASIVWMLGDPKETKLFSVLQTRHVVVFVAARCEGPVYRRESLRHNVRLTQLWQSRRLNEKYKEEFEKTQKNLREQYQQIMIGHEKSMSDLETEREKLEKRARQIYINEAEMEKSRLEIEMKEKEKLHEKIMEMEAKLNETQELELEIEKLKGSTNVMKHMADGDVELMEKMAKTQMELEARETALHDKIMSLTQK
;
A
#
# COMPACT_ATOMS: atom_id res chain seq x y z
N MET A 1 -20.04 -2.09 13.03
CA MET A 1 -19.42 -3.41 13.29
C MET A 1 -20.54 -4.35 13.68
N ASN A 2 -20.81 -5.41 12.89
CA ASN A 2 -22.09 -6.14 12.98
C ASN A 2 -22.01 -7.46 13.77
N VAL A 3 -20.82 -7.88 14.21
CA VAL A 3 -20.64 -9.05 15.09
C VAL A 3 -19.50 -8.75 16.06
N PHE A 4 -19.73 -8.97 17.35
CA PHE A 4 -18.72 -8.84 18.41
C PHE A 4 -18.48 -10.20 19.06
N GLY A 5 -17.25 -10.71 18.98
CA GLY A 5 -16.82 -11.95 19.63
C GLY A 5 -16.08 -11.63 20.92
N SER A 6 -16.79 -11.62 22.04
CA SER A 6 -16.17 -11.44 23.36
C SER A 6 -15.81 -12.78 23.99
N ASP A 7 -14.63 -12.86 24.60
CA ASP A 7 -14.30 -14.01 25.46
C ASP A 7 -15.19 -14.02 26.72
N LYS A 8 -15.61 -15.21 27.12
CA LYS A 8 -16.52 -15.38 28.25
C LYS A 8 -15.79 -15.28 29.58
N THR A 9 -14.66 -15.97 29.72
CA THR A 9 -13.99 -16.15 31.02
C THR A 9 -13.21 -14.91 31.42
N GLY A 10 -12.50 -14.28 30.48
CA GLY A 10 -11.70 -13.08 30.74
C GLY A 10 -12.44 -11.75 30.64
N THR A 11 -13.56 -11.70 29.91
CA THR A 11 -14.25 -10.42 29.61
C THR A 11 -15.68 -10.36 30.13
N LEU A 12 -16.47 -11.42 29.95
CA LEU A 12 -17.89 -11.41 30.35
C LEU A 12 -18.13 -11.91 31.80
N THR A 13 -17.10 -12.39 32.49
CA THR A 13 -17.20 -12.86 33.87
C THR A 13 -16.12 -12.26 34.75
N LEU A 14 -16.35 -12.24 36.06
CA LEU A 14 -15.40 -11.72 37.05
C LEU A 14 -14.23 -12.67 37.32
N ASN A 15 -14.21 -13.85 36.68
CA ASN A 15 -13.23 -14.91 36.92
C ASN A 15 -13.01 -15.21 38.42
N LYS A 16 -14.10 -15.16 39.20
CA LYS A 16 -14.15 -15.47 40.64
C LYS A 16 -15.10 -16.65 40.84
N LEU A 17 -14.55 -17.86 40.76
CA LEU A 17 -15.33 -19.09 40.87
C LEU A 17 -15.73 -19.33 42.33
N CYS A 18 -16.95 -19.77 42.55
CA CYS A 18 -17.47 -20.16 43.87
C CYS A 18 -18.03 -21.58 43.76
N VAL A 19 -17.63 -22.45 44.69
CA VAL A 19 -18.07 -23.86 44.71
C VAL A 19 -18.75 -24.14 46.05
N TYR A 20 -19.97 -24.67 46.01
CA TYR A 20 -20.73 -25.04 47.20
C TYR A 20 -20.43 -26.48 47.60
N LYS A 21 -19.98 -26.70 48.85
CA LYS A 21 -19.67 -28.05 49.38
C LYS A 21 -20.85 -29.01 49.30
N SER A 22 -22.09 -28.51 49.41
CA SER A 22 -23.32 -29.29 49.30
C SER A 22 -23.56 -29.88 47.91
N LEU A 23 -22.87 -29.39 46.88
CA LEU A 23 -23.00 -29.86 45.50
C LEU A 23 -21.87 -30.82 45.08
N ILE A 24 -20.97 -31.19 46.00
CA ILE A 24 -19.84 -32.08 45.70
C ILE A 24 -20.27 -33.53 45.88
N GLU A 25 -20.27 -34.27 44.77
CA GLU A 25 -20.49 -35.72 44.78
C GLU A 25 -19.15 -36.47 44.82
N VAL A 26 -19.02 -37.40 45.77
CA VAL A 26 -17.81 -38.22 45.94
C VAL A 26 -18.14 -39.68 45.60
N PHE A 27 -17.52 -40.18 44.54
CA PHE A 27 -17.69 -41.56 44.08
C PHE A 27 -17.01 -42.64 44.96
N PRO A 28 -15.80 -42.44 45.51
CA PRO A 28 -15.19 -43.42 46.42
C PRO A 28 -15.88 -43.42 47.79
N ARG A 29 -16.37 -44.58 48.23
CA ARG A 29 -17.15 -44.75 49.47
C ARG A 29 -16.37 -44.48 50.78
N ASN A 30 -15.05 -44.39 50.72
CA ASN A 30 -14.17 -44.28 51.90
C ASN A 30 -13.58 -42.87 52.07
N ILE A 31 -14.04 -41.88 51.31
CA ILE A 31 -13.51 -40.52 51.33
C ILE A 31 -14.68 -39.54 51.49
N ASP A 32 -14.55 -38.61 52.42
CA ASP A 32 -15.51 -37.51 52.59
C ASP A 32 -15.18 -36.35 51.62
N SER A 33 -16.21 -35.62 51.22
CA SER A 33 -16.16 -34.34 50.50
C SER A 33 -15.07 -33.39 51.03
N GLY A 34 -14.93 -33.25 52.35
CA GLY A 34 -13.90 -32.43 52.97
C GLY A 34 -12.47 -32.92 52.69
N ALA A 35 -12.27 -34.23 52.68
CA ALA A 35 -10.98 -34.83 52.34
C ALA A 35 -10.63 -34.64 50.85
N VAL A 36 -11.62 -34.72 49.95
CA VAL A 36 -11.42 -34.43 48.52
C VAL A 36 -10.99 -32.98 48.30
N VAL A 37 -11.67 -32.03 48.95
CA VAL A 37 -11.34 -30.60 48.87
C VAL A 37 -9.93 -30.33 49.40
N LEU A 38 -9.55 -30.96 50.51
CA LEU A 38 -8.20 -30.82 51.08
C LEU A 38 -7.12 -31.37 50.16
N ILE A 39 -7.36 -32.52 49.50
CA ILE A 39 -6.43 -33.09 48.52
C ILE A 39 -6.30 -32.16 47.30
N ALA A 40 -7.42 -31.62 46.80
CA ALA A 40 -7.43 -30.68 45.68
C ALA A 40 -6.67 -29.38 46.02
N ALA A 41 -6.94 -28.80 47.19
CA ALA A 41 -6.28 -27.58 47.65
C ALA A 41 -4.76 -27.76 47.87
N ARG A 42 -4.31 -28.96 48.22
CA ARG A 42 -2.89 -29.31 48.30
C ARG A 42 -2.22 -29.51 46.94
N ALA A 43 -3.00 -29.85 45.91
CA ALA A 43 -2.51 -29.98 44.54
C ALA A 43 -2.49 -28.63 43.80
N SER A 44 -3.31 -27.67 44.24
CA SER A 44 -3.35 -26.29 43.74
C SER A 44 -2.05 -25.54 44.02
N LYS A 45 -1.73 -24.58 43.14
CA LYS A 45 -0.56 -23.72 43.33
C LYS A 45 -0.76 -22.79 44.54
N PHE A 46 0.31 -22.56 45.29
CA PHE A 46 0.30 -21.59 46.39
C PHE A 46 0.70 -20.17 45.92
N GLU A 47 1.58 -20.08 44.93
CA GLU A 47 2.08 -18.83 44.36
C GLU A 47 1.50 -18.63 42.94
N ASN A 48 1.10 -17.39 42.62
CA ASN A 48 0.47 -17.00 41.36
C ASN A 48 -0.77 -17.86 41.01
N GLN A 49 -1.76 -17.83 41.91
CA GLN A 49 -2.97 -18.65 41.79
C GLN A 49 -3.81 -18.28 40.59
N ASP A 50 -4.11 -19.28 39.77
CA ASP A 50 -5.17 -19.18 38.77
C ASP A 50 -6.53 -19.10 39.49
N ALA A 51 -7.56 -18.51 38.86
CA ALA A 51 -8.88 -18.32 39.47
C ALA A 51 -9.51 -19.60 40.03
N ILE A 52 -9.16 -20.75 39.43
CA ILE A 52 -9.58 -22.09 39.88
C ILE A 52 -8.87 -22.45 41.18
N ASP A 53 -7.55 -22.31 41.24
CA ASP A 53 -6.75 -22.64 42.43
C ASP A 53 -7.17 -21.81 43.63
N ALA A 54 -7.39 -20.51 43.41
CA ALA A 54 -7.93 -19.63 44.44
C ALA A 54 -9.28 -20.16 44.95
N SER A 55 -10.22 -20.48 44.06
CA SER A 55 -11.55 -20.95 44.47
C SER A 55 -11.52 -22.22 45.32
N ILE A 56 -10.62 -23.16 45.02
CA ILE A 56 -10.46 -24.43 45.77
C ILE A 56 -9.83 -24.18 47.14
N VAL A 57 -8.80 -23.32 47.23
CA VAL A 57 -8.18 -22.95 48.51
C VAL A 57 -9.17 -22.19 49.40
N TRP A 58 -10.01 -21.33 48.82
CA TRP A 58 -11.07 -20.61 49.52
C TRP A 58 -12.21 -21.51 50.02
N MET A 59 -12.34 -22.74 49.52
CA MET A 59 -13.29 -23.72 50.07
C MET A 59 -12.85 -24.28 51.43
N LEU A 60 -11.56 -24.17 51.78
CA LEU A 60 -11.09 -24.55 53.10
C LEU A 60 -11.51 -23.50 54.13
N GLY A 61 -11.88 -23.97 55.32
CA GLY A 61 -12.21 -23.06 56.43
C GLY A 61 -10.99 -22.26 56.88
N ASP A 62 -9.81 -22.89 56.83
CA ASP A 62 -8.54 -22.25 57.15
C ASP A 62 -7.50 -22.54 56.03
N PRO A 63 -7.07 -21.53 55.25
CA PRO A 63 -6.15 -21.71 54.13
C PRO A 63 -4.80 -22.31 54.52
N LYS A 64 -4.45 -22.26 55.81
CA LYS A 64 -3.21 -22.81 56.37
C LYS A 64 -3.17 -24.34 56.37
N GLU A 65 -4.32 -25.02 56.29
CA GLU A 65 -4.39 -26.50 56.23
C GLU A 65 -3.69 -27.10 55.00
N THR A 66 -3.52 -26.30 53.94
CA THR A 66 -2.75 -26.64 52.75
C THR A 66 -1.25 -26.82 53.04
N LYS A 67 -0.71 -26.05 54.02
CA LYS A 67 0.72 -25.97 54.32
C LYS A 67 1.21 -26.99 55.33
N LEU A 68 0.31 -27.62 56.09
CA LEU A 68 0.66 -28.58 57.15
C LEU A 68 1.38 -29.85 56.65
N PHE A 69 1.52 -30.03 55.33
CA PHE A 69 2.22 -31.16 54.71
C PHE A 69 3.38 -30.76 53.78
N SER A 70 3.74 -29.47 53.71
CA SER A 70 4.65 -28.93 52.68
C SER A 70 6.16 -29.11 52.96
N VAL A 71 6.57 -30.18 53.63
CA VAL A 71 8.01 -30.52 53.80
C VAL A 71 8.49 -31.53 52.72
N LEU A 72 7.62 -31.98 51.81
CA LEU A 72 7.96 -32.99 50.78
C LEU A 72 7.61 -32.57 49.34
N GLN A 73 7.67 -31.28 49.00
CA GLN A 73 7.59 -30.84 47.61
C GLN A 73 8.97 -30.52 47.03
N THR A 74 9.68 -31.56 46.64
CA THR A 74 10.65 -31.47 45.53
C THR A 74 10.39 -32.59 44.54
N ARG A 75 9.92 -32.18 43.36
CA ARG A 75 9.95 -32.87 42.06
C ARG A 75 9.01 -34.08 41.86
N HIS A 76 8.06 -33.88 40.94
CA HIS A 76 7.24 -34.86 40.25
C HIS A 76 6.49 -35.88 41.13
N VAL A 77 5.27 -35.52 41.54
CA VAL A 77 4.31 -36.50 42.04
C VAL A 77 3.14 -36.55 41.06
N VAL A 78 3.18 -37.54 40.17
CA VAL A 78 1.95 -38.14 39.62
C VAL A 78 1.27 -38.80 40.82
N VAL A 79 0.12 -38.27 41.23
CA VAL A 79 -0.68 -38.85 42.30
C VAL A 79 -1.28 -40.17 41.80
N PHE A 80 -0.56 -41.27 42.01
CA PHE A 80 -1.15 -42.61 41.97
C PHE A 80 -1.70 -42.93 43.37
N VAL A 81 -3.03 -42.88 43.51
CA VAL A 81 -3.73 -43.40 44.69
C VAL A 81 -3.58 -44.92 44.70
N ALA A 82 -2.65 -45.45 45.48
CA ALA A 82 -2.56 -46.87 45.78
C ALA A 82 -3.49 -47.21 46.96
N ALA A 83 -4.67 -47.76 46.66
CA ALA A 83 -5.53 -48.40 47.66
C ALA A 83 -4.81 -49.62 48.25
N ARG A 84 -4.57 -49.62 49.57
CA ARG A 84 -4.07 -50.78 50.32
C ARG A 84 -5.26 -51.69 50.64
N CYS A 85 -5.39 -52.83 49.97
CA CYS A 85 -6.22 -53.94 50.44
C CYS A 85 -5.43 -54.78 51.46
N GLU A 86 -5.99 -54.97 52.65
CA GLU A 86 -5.50 -55.90 53.66
C GLU A 86 -5.98 -57.33 53.32
N GLY A 87 -5.05 -58.29 53.33
CA GLY A 87 -5.22 -59.70 52.98
C GLY A 87 -3.92 -60.46 53.22
N PRO A 88 -3.91 -61.78 53.47
CA PRO A 88 -2.86 -62.45 54.21
C PRO A 88 -1.48 -62.41 53.54
N VAL A 89 -0.45 -62.37 54.40
CA VAL A 89 0.96 -62.19 54.08
C VAL A 89 1.56 -63.49 53.55
N TYR A 90 1.55 -63.71 52.23
CA TYR A 90 2.50 -64.63 51.59
C TYR A 90 2.96 -64.04 50.25
N ARG A 91 4.29 -63.84 50.12
CA ARG A 91 5.04 -63.53 48.88
C ARG A 91 4.74 -62.19 48.17
N ARG A 92 4.78 -61.04 48.87
CA ARG A 92 4.45 -59.71 48.29
C ARG A 92 5.60 -58.90 47.66
N GLU A 93 6.87 -59.23 47.86
CA GLU A 93 7.98 -58.37 47.40
C GLU A 93 8.38 -58.58 45.93
N SER A 94 8.30 -59.83 45.45
CA SER A 94 8.72 -60.17 44.08
C SER A 94 7.70 -59.76 42.99
N LEU A 95 6.40 -59.82 43.30
CA LEU A 95 5.31 -59.42 42.38
C LEU A 95 5.17 -57.90 42.24
N ARG A 96 5.38 -57.13 43.32
CA ARG A 96 5.32 -55.64 43.28
C ARG A 96 6.46 -55.03 42.48
N HIS A 97 7.66 -55.62 42.52
CA HIS A 97 8.78 -55.19 41.68
C HIS A 97 8.47 -55.41 40.19
N ASN A 98 7.90 -56.57 39.80
CA ASN A 98 7.57 -56.84 38.40
C ASN A 98 6.50 -55.91 37.80
N VAL A 99 5.44 -55.58 38.57
CA VAL A 99 4.39 -54.65 38.12
C VAL A 99 4.93 -53.21 38.01
N ARG A 100 5.76 -52.77 38.97
CA ARG A 100 6.37 -51.43 38.93
C ARG A 100 7.38 -51.30 37.79
N LEU A 101 8.17 -52.34 37.52
CA LEU A 101 9.10 -52.37 36.39
C LEU A 101 8.33 -52.30 35.07
N THR A 102 7.28 -53.10 34.87
CA THR A 102 6.48 -53.07 33.64
C THR A 102 5.80 -51.71 33.40
N GLN A 103 5.29 -51.05 34.43
CA GLN A 103 4.75 -49.68 34.33
C GLN A 103 5.84 -48.65 33.98
N LEU A 104 7.01 -48.74 34.61
CA LEU A 104 8.15 -47.86 34.29
C LEU A 104 8.62 -48.05 32.84
N TRP A 105 8.65 -49.30 32.36
CA TRP A 105 8.97 -49.62 30.97
C TRP A 105 7.95 -49.03 29.98
N GLN A 106 6.66 -49.13 30.27
CA GLN A 106 5.61 -48.51 29.45
C GLN A 106 5.72 -46.98 29.43
N SER A 107 5.98 -46.37 30.59
CA SER A 107 6.13 -44.92 30.72
C SER A 107 7.39 -44.41 30.01
N ARG A 108 8.51 -45.15 30.09
CA ARG A 108 9.74 -44.84 29.36
C ARG A 108 9.54 -44.91 27.86
N ARG A 109 8.92 -45.99 27.36
CA ARG A 109 8.58 -46.16 25.95
C ARG A 109 7.66 -45.06 25.43
N LEU A 110 6.70 -44.62 26.25
CA LEU A 110 5.80 -43.54 25.88
C LEU A 110 6.55 -42.20 25.81
N ASN A 111 7.43 -41.91 26.77
CA ASN A 111 8.25 -40.70 26.77
C ASN A 111 9.23 -40.65 25.59
N GLU A 112 9.82 -41.78 25.20
CA GLU A 112 10.66 -41.90 24.01
C GLU A 112 9.87 -41.53 22.75
N LYS A 113 8.66 -42.07 22.58
CA LYS A 113 7.77 -41.70 21.48
C LYS A 113 7.42 -40.21 21.47
N TYR A 114 7.09 -39.65 22.63
CA TYR A 114 6.81 -38.21 22.72
C TYR A 114 8.02 -37.37 22.31
N LYS A 115 9.22 -37.79 22.69
CA LYS A 115 10.45 -37.11 22.31
C LYS A 115 10.69 -37.18 20.79
N GLU A 116 10.50 -38.35 20.19
CA GLU A 116 10.60 -38.53 18.73
C GLU A 116 9.59 -37.67 17.97
N GLU A 117 8.33 -37.66 18.39
CA GLU A 117 7.28 -36.85 17.76
C GLU A 117 7.54 -35.35 17.93
N PHE A 118 8.07 -34.93 19.08
CA PHE A 118 8.48 -33.55 19.30
C PHE A 118 9.61 -33.14 18.35
N GLU A 119 10.64 -33.98 18.21
CA GLU A 119 11.77 -33.74 17.30
C GLU A 119 11.32 -33.70 15.83
N LYS A 120 10.42 -34.61 15.42
CA LYS A 120 9.80 -34.59 14.08
C LYS A 120 9.00 -33.32 13.84
N THR A 121 8.18 -32.91 14.80
CA THR A 121 7.37 -31.68 14.71
C THR A 121 8.28 -30.46 14.58
N GLN A 122 9.35 -30.40 15.38
CA GLN A 122 10.30 -29.31 15.32
C GLN A 122 11.08 -29.29 13.99
N LYS A 123 11.40 -30.47 13.43
CA LYS A 123 12.03 -30.60 12.11
C LYS A 123 11.11 -30.12 10.99
N ASN A 124 9.86 -30.61 10.96
CA ASN A 124 8.87 -30.22 9.97
C ASN A 124 8.63 -28.70 10.00
N LEU A 125 8.51 -28.11 11.19
CA LEU A 125 8.36 -26.67 11.34
C LEU A 125 9.56 -25.90 10.75
N ARG A 126 10.79 -26.35 11.02
CA ARG A 126 12.01 -25.75 10.42
C ARG A 126 12.00 -25.84 8.90
N GLU A 127 11.62 -26.99 8.34
CA GLU A 127 11.56 -27.20 6.89
C GLU A 127 10.51 -26.30 6.23
N GLN A 128 9.33 -26.17 6.85
CA GLN A 128 8.29 -25.25 6.37
C GLN A 128 8.77 -23.79 6.37
N TYR A 129 9.41 -23.34 7.46
CA TYR A 129 10.00 -22.00 7.50
C TYR A 129 11.04 -21.80 6.41
N GLN A 130 11.94 -22.77 6.20
CA GLN A 130 12.94 -22.70 5.14
C GLN A 130 12.30 -22.61 3.74
N GLN A 131 11.25 -23.40 3.48
CA GLN A 131 10.51 -23.32 2.21
C GLN A 131 9.87 -21.95 1.99
N ILE A 132 9.25 -21.38 3.02
CA ILE A 132 8.63 -20.05 2.96
C ILE A 132 9.69 -19.00 2.64
N MET A 133 10.85 -19.04 3.32
CA MET A 133 11.92 -18.08 3.11
C MET A 133 12.49 -18.17 1.69
N ILE A 134 12.75 -19.38 1.19
CA ILE A 134 13.24 -19.58 -0.19
C ILE A 134 12.20 -19.12 -1.21
N GLY A 135 10.92 -19.42 -0.97
CA GLY A 135 9.82 -18.96 -1.84
C GLY A 135 9.71 -17.44 -1.86
N HIS A 136 9.83 -16.80 -0.70
CA HIS A 136 9.82 -15.34 -0.57
C HIS A 136 11.03 -14.70 -1.28
N GLU A 137 12.23 -15.25 -1.11
CA GLU A 137 13.45 -14.75 -1.77
C GLU A 137 13.33 -14.83 -3.31
N LYS A 138 12.82 -15.95 -3.84
CA LYS A 138 12.55 -16.07 -5.28
C LYS A 138 11.52 -15.07 -5.76
N SER A 139 10.40 -14.93 -5.05
CA SER A 139 9.36 -13.95 -5.39
C SER A 139 9.89 -12.52 -5.35
N MET A 140 10.76 -12.19 -4.38
CA MET A 140 11.41 -10.89 -4.28
C MET A 140 12.34 -10.64 -5.47
N SER A 141 13.15 -11.64 -5.84
CA SER A 141 14.02 -11.57 -7.02
C SER A 141 13.21 -11.35 -8.31
N ASP A 142 12.11 -12.07 -8.50
CA ASP A 142 11.26 -11.93 -9.70
C ASP A 142 10.66 -10.52 -9.78
N LEU A 143 10.14 -10.00 -8.66
CA LEU A 143 9.60 -8.65 -8.58
C LEU A 143 10.66 -7.58 -8.86
N GLU A 144 11.90 -7.80 -8.42
CA GLU A 144 13.00 -6.87 -8.70
C GLU A 144 13.32 -6.83 -10.20
N THR A 145 13.33 -7.97 -10.89
CA THR A 145 13.53 -8.00 -12.35
C THR A 145 12.39 -7.30 -13.12
N GLU A 146 11.14 -7.46 -12.68
CA GLU A 146 10.01 -6.75 -13.28
C GLU A 146 10.08 -5.24 -13.01
N ARG A 147 10.50 -4.83 -11.81
CA ARG A 147 10.75 -3.42 -11.48
C ARG A 147 11.77 -2.81 -12.42
N GLU A 148 12.89 -3.49 -12.68
CA GLU A 148 13.91 -3.00 -13.62
C GLU A 148 13.38 -2.86 -15.05
N LYS A 149 12.56 -3.80 -15.53
CA LYS A 149 11.93 -3.70 -16.86
C LYS A 149 10.99 -2.51 -16.94
N LEU A 150 10.18 -2.28 -15.90
CA LEU A 150 9.27 -1.14 -15.83
C LEU A 150 10.03 0.19 -15.75
N GLU A 151 11.11 0.26 -14.97
CA GLU A 151 11.97 1.45 -14.91
C GLU A 151 12.58 1.77 -16.28
N LYS A 152 13.06 0.76 -17.01
CA LYS A 152 13.59 0.95 -18.38
C LYS A 152 12.50 1.45 -19.33
N ARG A 153 11.28 0.90 -19.26
CA ARG A 153 10.14 1.36 -20.06
C ARG A 153 9.75 2.79 -19.72
N ALA A 154 9.70 3.15 -18.44
CA ALA A 154 9.38 4.51 -18.00
C ALA A 154 10.42 5.54 -18.52
N ARG A 155 11.72 5.19 -18.45
CA ARG A 155 12.78 6.03 -19.03
C ARG A 155 12.62 6.22 -20.53
N GLN A 156 12.26 5.16 -21.26
CA GLN A 156 12.05 5.25 -22.71
C GLN A 156 10.84 6.12 -23.06
N ILE A 157 9.73 5.98 -22.32
CA ILE A 157 8.53 6.82 -22.51
C ILE A 157 8.90 8.30 -22.33
N TYR A 158 9.64 8.63 -21.27
CA TYR A 158 10.08 9.99 -21.01
C TYR A 158 10.91 10.58 -22.17
N ILE A 159 11.85 9.80 -22.72
CA ILE A 159 12.65 10.23 -23.87
C ILE A 159 11.77 10.44 -25.10
N ASN A 160 10.89 9.48 -25.41
CA ASN A 160 10.00 9.56 -26.57
C ASN A 160 9.04 10.75 -26.47
N GLU A 161 8.49 11.02 -25.27
CA GLU A 161 7.61 12.18 -25.03
C GLU A 161 8.37 13.50 -25.25
N ALA A 162 9.60 13.61 -24.76
CA ALA A 162 10.44 14.79 -24.97
C ALA A 162 10.80 15.00 -26.45
N GLU A 163 11.09 13.92 -27.19
CA GLU A 163 11.36 13.97 -28.63
C GLU A 163 10.11 14.38 -29.44
N MET A 164 8.95 13.82 -29.10
CA MET A 164 7.68 14.18 -29.72
C MET A 164 7.35 15.66 -29.50
N GLU A 165 7.53 16.17 -28.28
CA GLU A 165 7.29 17.58 -27.96
C GLU A 165 8.25 18.50 -28.72
N LYS A 166 9.54 18.14 -28.78
CA LYS A 166 10.52 18.88 -29.58
C LYS A 166 10.13 18.95 -31.05
N SER A 167 9.71 17.82 -31.64
CA SER A 167 9.28 17.77 -33.04
C SER A 167 8.05 18.64 -33.31
N ARG A 168 7.10 18.70 -32.37
CA ARG A 168 5.92 19.58 -32.46
C ARG A 168 6.32 21.05 -32.45
N LEU A 169 7.17 21.45 -31.51
CA LEU A 169 7.67 22.82 -31.40
C LEU A 169 8.46 23.24 -32.65
N GLU A 170 9.23 22.33 -33.26
CA GLU A 170 9.94 22.59 -34.51
C GLU A 170 8.98 22.82 -35.69
N ILE A 171 7.88 22.08 -35.78
CA ILE A 171 6.85 22.30 -36.81
C ILE A 171 6.16 23.65 -36.59
N GLU A 172 5.76 23.95 -35.35
CA GLU A 172 5.14 25.24 -35.02
C GLU A 172 6.06 26.43 -35.31
N MET A 173 7.35 26.32 -35.02
CA MET A 173 8.32 27.37 -35.38
C MET A 173 8.38 27.58 -36.89
N LYS A 174 8.49 26.51 -37.68
CA LYS A 174 8.55 26.62 -39.15
C LYS A 174 7.28 27.24 -39.73
N GLU A 175 6.12 26.92 -39.17
CA GLU A 175 4.87 27.56 -39.58
C GLU A 175 4.83 29.04 -39.20
N LYS A 176 5.28 29.39 -37.99
CA LYS A 176 5.41 30.78 -37.57
C LYS A 176 6.38 31.55 -38.45
N GLU A 177 7.54 30.98 -38.79
CA GLU A 177 8.52 31.60 -39.70
C GLU A 177 7.91 31.90 -41.07
N LYS A 178 7.19 30.95 -41.67
CA LYS A 178 6.47 31.16 -42.95
C LYS A 178 5.42 32.27 -42.86
N LEU A 179 4.72 32.36 -41.73
CA LEU A 179 3.74 33.44 -41.51
C LEU A 179 4.44 34.80 -41.34
N HIS A 180 5.56 34.86 -40.62
CA HIS A 180 6.35 36.09 -40.48
C HIS A 180 6.91 36.54 -41.83
N GLU A 181 7.38 35.62 -42.67
CA GLU A 181 7.86 35.93 -44.03
C GLU A 181 6.74 36.54 -44.89
N LYS A 182 5.54 35.96 -44.85
CA LYS A 182 4.35 36.52 -45.52
C LYS A 182 3.95 37.88 -44.98
N ILE A 183 4.05 38.10 -43.67
CA ILE A 183 3.75 39.41 -43.06
C ILE A 183 4.73 40.46 -43.59
N MET A 184 6.04 40.18 -43.59
CA MET A 184 7.03 41.11 -44.14
C MET A 184 6.80 41.40 -45.62
N GLU A 185 6.43 40.38 -46.41
CA GLU A 185 6.08 40.58 -47.83
C GLU A 185 4.84 41.48 -48.00
N MET A 186 3.82 41.27 -47.18
CA MET A 186 2.60 42.09 -47.21
C MET A 186 2.87 43.53 -46.74
N GLU A 187 3.70 43.71 -45.71
CA GLU A 187 4.12 45.04 -45.23
C GLU A 187 4.91 45.80 -46.30
N ALA A 188 5.81 45.12 -47.03
CA ALA A 188 6.53 45.74 -48.15
C ALA A 188 5.56 46.19 -49.26
N LYS A 189 4.62 45.33 -49.67
CA LYS A 189 3.60 45.68 -50.67
C LYS A 189 2.73 46.85 -50.20
N LEU A 190 2.36 46.87 -48.92
CA LEU A 190 1.57 47.96 -48.32
C LEU A 190 2.35 49.28 -48.36
N ASN A 191 3.63 49.27 -47.97
CA ASN A 191 4.47 50.46 -48.02
C ASN A 191 4.61 51.01 -49.46
N GLU A 192 4.80 50.13 -50.45
CA GLU A 192 4.84 50.54 -51.86
C GLU A 192 3.50 51.14 -52.34
N THR A 193 2.36 50.57 -51.91
CA THR A 193 1.05 51.15 -52.26
C THR A 193 0.85 52.51 -51.61
N GLN A 194 1.27 52.67 -50.35
CA GLN A 194 1.20 53.95 -49.64
C GLN A 194 2.08 55.02 -50.29
N GLU A 195 3.27 54.65 -50.77
CA GLU A 195 4.15 55.57 -51.50
C GLU A 195 3.52 56.06 -52.81
N LEU A 196 2.92 55.15 -53.59
CA LEU A 196 2.19 55.50 -54.81
C LEU A 196 0.99 56.41 -54.53
N GLU A 197 0.22 56.14 -53.46
CA GLU A 197 -0.90 56.99 -53.04
C GLU A 197 -0.44 58.42 -52.71
N LEU A 198 0.64 58.57 -51.94
CA LEU A 198 1.23 59.87 -51.62
C LEU A 198 1.71 60.60 -52.88
N GLU A 199 2.25 59.88 -53.86
CA GLU A 199 2.72 60.47 -55.10
C GLU A 199 1.58 60.94 -56.01
N ILE A 200 0.49 60.16 -56.07
CA ILE A 200 -0.75 60.53 -56.74
C ILE A 200 -1.35 61.77 -56.07
N GLU A 201 -1.38 61.84 -54.74
CA GLU A 201 -1.91 62.99 -54.01
C GLU A 201 -1.10 64.27 -54.28
N LYS A 202 0.24 64.18 -54.31
CA LYS A 202 1.13 65.28 -54.71
C LYS A 202 0.84 65.75 -56.15
N LEU A 203 0.72 64.81 -57.09
CA LEU A 203 0.40 65.13 -58.48
C LEU A 203 -0.99 65.77 -58.60
N LYS A 204 -2.01 65.25 -57.91
CA LYS A 204 -3.36 65.85 -57.87
C LYS A 204 -3.34 67.28 -57.37
N GLY A 205 -2.62 67.54 -56.28
CA GLY A 205 -2.44 68.89 -55.75
C GLY A 205 -1.80 69.82 -56.77
N SER A 206 -0.72 69.37 -57.42
CA SER A 206 0.01 70.13 -58.44
C SER A 206 -0.86 70.45 -59.67
N THR A 207 -1.56 69.45 -60.22
CA THR A 207 -2.46 69.60 -61.36
C THR A 207 -3.63 70.53 -61.05
N ASN A 208 -4.20 70.47 -59.83
CA ASN A 208 -5.24 71.40 -59.40
C ASN A 208 -4.76 72.85 -59.33
N VAL A 209 -3.55 73.09 -58.82
CA VAL A 209 -2.97 74.45 -58.80
C VAL A 209 -2.77 74.96 -60.23
N MET A 210 -2.20 74.15 -61.13
CA MET A 210 -2.01 74.52 -62.54
C MET A 210 -3.34 74.79 -63.27
N LYS A 211 -4.38 74.00 -62.99
CA LYS A 211 -5.72 74.19 -63.55
C LYS A 211 -6.34 75.55 -63.20
N HIS A 212 -6.06 76.07 -62.01
CA HIS A 212 -6.54 77.39 -61.58
C HIS A 212 -5.69 78.57 -62.12
N MET A 213 -4.51 78.31 -62.69
CA MET A 213 -3.58 79.34 -63.19
C MET A 213 -3.53 79.44 -64.72
N ALA A 214 -4.10 78.48 -65.47
CA ALA A 214 -3.87 78.30 -66.90
C ALA A 214 -4.83 79.06 -67.85
N ASP A 215 -5.64 80.01 -67.36
CA ASP A 215 -6.57 80.78 -68.20
C ASP A 215 -5.83 81.67 -69.21
N GLY A 216 -5.49 81.09 -70.37
CA GLY A 216 -4.98 81.78 -71.56
C GLY A 216 -3.54 81.46 -71.96
N ASP A 217 -2.76 80.72 -71.17
CA ASP A 217 -1.33 80.48 -71.44
C ASP A 217 -1.10 79.07 -72.03
N VAL A 218 -0.83 79.01 -73.34
CA VAL A 218 -0.73 77.77 -74.14
C VAL A 218 0.38 76.85 -73.61
N GLU A 219 1.48 77.41 -73.10
CA GLU A 219 2.59 76.63 -72.56
C GLU A 219 2.25 75.96 -71.21
N LEU A 220 1.42 76.63 -70.39
CA LEU A 220 0.90 76.06 -69.14
C LEU A 220 -0.17 75.00 -69.40
N MET A 221 -0.99 75.17 -70.45
CA MET A 221 -1.95 74.15 -70.90
C MET A 221 -1.27 72.85 -71.36
N GLU A 222 -0.15 72.95 -72.08
CA GLU A 222 0.61 71.77 -72.52
C GLU A 222 1.29 71.05 -71.33
N LYS A 223 1.82 71.80 -70.35
CA LYS A 223 2.38 71.25 -69.11
C LYS A 223 1.30 70.60 -68.24
N MET A 224 0.13 71.23 -68.11
CA MET A 224 -1.02 70.66 -67.41
C MET A 224 -1.45 69.33 -68.05
N ALA A 225 -1.60 69.26 -69.37
CA ALA A 225 -1.97 68.03 -70.07
C ALA A 225 -0.96 66.89 -69.86
N LYS A 226 0.35 67.19 -69.85
CA LYS A 226 1.41 66.21 -69.52
C LYS A 226 1.26 65.68 -68.08
N THR A 227 1.07 66.57 -67.11
CA THR A 227 0.88 66.16 -65.70
C THR A 227 -0.44 65.43 -65.46
N GLN A 228 -1.48 65.72 -66.25
CA GLN A 228 -2.76 65.02 -66.21
C GLN A 228 -2.64 63.59 -66.75
N MET A 229 -1.93 63.40 -67.87
CA MET A 229 -1.63 62.06 -68.41
C MET A 229 -0.78 61.23 -67.45
N GLU A 230 0.23 61.82 -66.81
CA GLU A 230 1.04 61.14 -65.79
C GLU A 230 0.23 60.76 -64.55
N LEU A 231 -0.71 61.61 -64.13
CA LEU A 231 -1.65 61.33 -63.06
C LEU A 231 -2.54 60.12 -63.40
N GLU A 232 -3.20 60.15 -64.55
CA GLU A 232 -4.09 59.07 -65.00
C GLU A 232 -3.32 57.74 -65.13
N ALA A 233 -2.10 57.76 -65.66
CA ALA A 233 -1.25 56.58 -65.74
C ALA A 233 -0.94 55.99 -64.35
N ARG A 234 -0.62 56.83 -63.36
CA ARG A 234 -0.38 56.38 -61.97
C ARG A 234 -1.64 55.89 -61.26
N GLU A 235 -2.79 56.52 -61.51
CA GLU A 235 -4.07 56.05 -60.98
C GLU A 235 -4.45 54.68 -61.55
N THR A 236 -4.21 54.43 -62.85
CA THR A 236 -4.41 53.10 -63.44
C THR A 236 -3.46 52.07 -62.84
N ALA A 237 -2.18 52.42 -62.62
CA ALA A 237 -1.21 51.53 -62.00
C ALA A 237 -1.56 51.20 -60.53
N LEU A 238 -2.09 52.17 -59.77
CA LEU A 238 -2.61 51.93 -58.42
C LEU A 238 -3.83 51.01 -58.45
N HIS A 239 -4.77 51.24 -59.38
CA HIS A 239 -5.97 50.41 -59.52
C HIS A 239 -5.63 48.96 -59.85
N ASP A 240 -4.71 48.73 -60.80
CA ASP A 240 -4.23 47.38 -61.14
C ASP A 240 -3.56 46.70 -59.94
N LYS A 241 -2.77 47.45 -59.15
CA LYS A 241 -2.09 46.93 -57.96
C LYS A 241 -3.08 46.57 -56.85
N ILE A 242 -4.08 47.41 -56.59
CA ILE A 242 -5.17 47.13 -55.63
C ILE A 242 -5.95 45.89 -56.08
N MET A 243 -6.34 45.81 -57.35
CA MET A 243 -7.06 44.67 -57.91
C MET A 243 -6.28 43.36 -57.76
N SER A 244 -4.96 43.38 -57.96
CA SER A 244 -4.08 42.23 -57.76
C SER A 244 -3.97 41.78 -56.29
N LEU A 245 -4.11 42.71 -55.33
CA LEU A 245 -4.08 42.41 -53.90
C LEU A 245 -5.42 41.87 -53.38
N THR A 246 -6.54 42.26 -54.01
CA THR A 246 -7.89 41.77 -53.65
C THR A 246 -8.25 40.41 -54.22
N GLN A 247 -7.53 39.89 -55.22
CA GLN A 247 -7.74 38.53 -55.72
C GLN A 247 -7.12 37.51 -54.75
N LYS A 248 -7.97 36.89 -53.95
CA LYS A 248 -7.68 35.63 -53.24
C LYS A 248 -7.85 34.44 -54.18
#